data_AF-A0A415DGR4-F1
#
_entry.id   AF-A0A415DGR4-F1
#
_cell.length_a   1.000
_cell.length_b   1.000
_cell.length_c   1.000
_cell.angle_alpha   90.00
_cell.angle_beta   90.00
_cell.angle_gamma   90.00
#
_symmetry.space_group_name_H-M   'P 1'
#
loop_
_entity.id
_entity.type
_entity.pdbx_description
1 polymer ?
#
loop_
_entity_poly.entity_id
_entity_poly.type
_entity_poly.pdbx_seq_one_letter_code
_entity_poly.pdbx_strand_id
1 'polypeptide(L)'
;MMGNDEFILYCRKQGRAKSLKNDQLGRIIWEWIRDNANGMQIGKRKGCEWGEDAENVDAKYLPYTASQFEFDRDKLPALYDYLDSL
;
A
#
# COMPACT_ATOMS: atom_id res chain seq x y z
N MET A 1 -5.37 10.54 -3.60
CA MET A 1 -4.29 9.66 -4.05
C MET A 1 -3.55 9.19 -2.81
N MET A 2 -3.33 7.88 -2.68
CA MET A 2 -2.47 7.27 -1.65
C MET A 2 -1.64 6.15 -2.29
N GLY A 3 -0.49 5.88 -1.68
CA GLY A 3 0.43 4.85 -2.11
C GLY A 3 0.10 3.48 -1.55
N ASN A 4 0.29 2.44 -2.35
CA ASN A 4 0.15 1.06 -1.87
C ASN A 4 1.12 0.73 -0.71
N ASP A 5 2.29 1.38 -0.71
CA ASP A 5 3.30 1.29 0.34
C ASP A 5 2.77 1.73 1.71
N GLU A 6 1.91 2.75 1.78
CA GLU A 6 1.32 3.22 3.04
C GLU A 6 0.45 2.14 3.69
N PHE A 7 -0.35 1.43 2.89
CA PHE A 7 -1.21 0.34 3.36
C PHE A 7 -0.40 -0.91 3.73
N ILE A 8 0.61 -1.26 2.93
CA ILE A 8 1.53 -2.35 3.25
C ILE A 8 2.24 -2.08 4.58
N LEU A 9 2.76 -0.85 4.77
CA LEU A 9 3.42 -0.43 6.01
C LEU A 9 2.49 -0.54 7.22
N TYR A 10 1.24 -0.11 7.07
CA TYR A 10 0.24 -0.26 8.12
C TYR A 10 0.09 -1.73 8.55
N CYS A 11 -0.14 -2.64 7.60
CA CYS A 11 -0.28 -4.07 7.91
C CYS A 11 0.95 -4.63 8.64
N ARG A 12 2.16 -4.25 8.22
CA ARG A 12 3.40 -4.68 8.87
C ARG A 12 3.52 -4.19 10.31
N LYS A 13 3.20 -2.92 10.56
CA LYS A 13 3.23 -2.33 11.91
C LYS A 13 2.22 -2.97 12.85
N GLN A 14 1.06 -3.35 12.34
CA GLN A 14 0.01 -4.04 13.11
C GLN A 14 0.22 -5.56 13.22
N GLY A 15 1.28 -6.10 12.62
CA GLY A 15 1.53 -7.54 12.62
C GLY A 15 0.50 -8.36 11.83
N ARG A 16 -0.17 -7.74 10.86
CA ARG A 16 -1.12 -8.35 9.92
C ARG A 16 -0.39 -8.94 8.72
N ALA A 17 -1.01 -9.90 8.02
CA ALA A 17 -0.49 -10.45 6.77
C ALA A 17 0.98 -10.97 6.84
N LYS A 18 1.43 -11.48 7.99
CA LYS A 18 2.85 -11.87 8.22
C LYS A 18 3.35 -12.95 7.25
N SER A 19 2.46 -13.80 6.75
CA SER A 19 2.77 -14.87 5.79
C SER A 19 2.83 -14.41 4.33
N LEU A 20 2.30 -13.22 4.03
CA LEU A 20 2.25 -12.69 2.66
C LEU A 20 3.53 -11.92 2.34
N LYS A 21 4.02 -12.05 1.11
CA LYS A 21 5.05 -11.14 0.57
C LYS A 21 4.44 -9.78 0.20
N ASN A 22 5.25 -8.74 0.06
CA ASN A 22 4.77 -7.37 -0.20
C ASN A 22 4.07 -7.21 -1.57
N ASP A 23 4.47 -7.98 -2.58
CA ASP A 23 3.81 -8.06 -3.88
C ASP A 23 2.42 -8.71 -3.78
N GLN A 24 2.30 -9.79 -3.02
CA GLN A 24 1.03 -10.48 -2.75
C GLN A 24 0.08 -9.58 -1.94
N LEU A 25 0.59 -8.98 -0.86
CA LEU A 25 -0.19 -8.06 -0.02
C LEU A 25 -0.62 -6.83 -0.82
N GLY A 26 0.30 -6.22 -1.57
CA GLY A 26 0.00 -5.07 -2.42
C GLY A 26 -1.04 -5.39 -3.50
N ARG A 27 -1.06 -6.63 -4.03
CA ARG A 27 -2.09 -7.09 -4.97
C ARG A 27 -3.45 -7.22 -4.29
N ILE A 28 -3.50 -7.82 -3.10
CA ILE A 28 -4.75 -7.99 -2.33
C ILE A 28 -5.37 -6.64 -1.99
N ILE A 29 -4.54 -5.69 -1.54
CA ILE A 29 -4.97 -4.31 -1.24
C ILE A 29 -5.52 -3.64 -2.51
N TRP A 30 -4.83 -3.79 -3.64
CA TRP A 30 -5.31 -3.25 -4.91
C TRP A 30 -6.65 -3.86 -5.33
N GLU A 31 -6.80 -5.18 -5.27
CA GLU A 31 -8.05 -5.87 -5.62
C GLU A 31 -9.21 -5.36 -4.75
N TRP A 32 -8.99 -5.16 -3.45
CA TRP A 32 -10.00 -4.58 -2.57
C TRP A 32 -10.38 -3.15 -2.98
N ILE A 33 -9.40 -2.26 -3.21
CA ILE A 33 -9.65 -0.86 -3.60
C ILE A 33 -10.37 -0.78 -4.95
N ARG A 34 -9.96 -1.59 -5.94
CA ARG A 34 -10.60 -1.69 -7.25
C ARG A 34 -12.08 -2.06 -7.11
N ASP A 35 -12.38 -3.08 -6.31
CA ASP A 35 -13.71 -3.67 -6.26
C ASP A 35 -14.67 -2.92 -5.30
N ASN A 36 -14.14 -2.23 -4.28
CA ASN A 36 -14.97 -1.65 -3.21
C ASN A 36 -14.89 -0.12 -3.09
N ALA A 37 -13.89 0.51 -3.72
CA ALA A 37 -13.64 1.94 -3.56
C ALA A 37 -13.50 2.70 -4.89
N ASN A 38 -14.05 2.16 -5.98
CA ASN A 38 -13.91 2.74 -7.33
C ASN A 38 -12.44 3.03 -7.68
N GLY A 39 -11.56 2.11 -7.27
CA GLY A 39 -10.12 2.27 -7.36
C GLY A 39 -9.61 2.35 -8.78
N MET A 40 -8.77 3.35 -9.05
CA MET A 40 -8.02 3.52 -10.29
C MET A 40 -6.52 3.55 -9.99
N GLN A 41 -5.74 2.76 -10.72
CA GLN A 41 -4.29 2.86 -10.71
C GLN A 41 -3.85 4.07 -11.51
N ILE A 42 -3.17 5.02 -10.85
CA ILE A 42 -2.69 6.24 -11.48
C ILE A 42 -1.23 6.13 -11.95
N GLY A 43 -0.65 4.91 -11.85
CA GLY A 43 0.72 4.61 -12.25
C GLY A 43 1.71 4.61 -11.07
N LYS A 44 3.00 4.63 -11.40
CA LYS A 44 4.10 4.63 -10.44
C LYS A 44 4.37 6.06 -9.97
N ARG A 45 4.68 6.24 -8.68
CA ARG A 45 5.13 7.53 -8.14
C ARG A 45 6.35 8.04 -8.95
N LYS A 46 6.19 9.18 -9.65
CA LYS A 46 7.32 9.96 -10.19
C LYS A 46 7.87 10.80 -9.04
N GLY A 47 9.06 10.45 -8.54
CA GLY A 47 9.72 11.19 -7.46
C GLY A 47 9.32 10.68 -6.08
N CYS A 48 10.07 9.69 -5.60
CA CYS A 48 10.24 9.49 -4.18
C CYS A 48 11.63 10.06 -3.86
N GLU A 49 11.71 11.17 -3.11
CA GLU A 49 12.95 11.71 -2.53
C GLU A 49 13.56 10.79 -1.44
N TRP A 50 13.19 9.50 -1.46
CA TRP A 50 13.64 8.47 -0.52
C TRP A 50 14.68 7.53 -1.14
N GLY A 51 15.27 7.90 -2.28
CA GLY A 51 16.57 7.42 -2.70
C GLY A 51 17.43 8.66 -2.93
N GLU A 52 18.54 8.88 -2.24
CA GLU A 52 19.64 7.92 -2.09
C GLU A 52 20.18 7.74 -0.64
N ASP A 53 19.78 8.57 0.33
CA ASP A 53 20.49 8.68 1.63
C ASP A 53 19.66 8.37 2.90
N ALA A 54 18.48 7.74 2.79
CA ALA A 54 17.66 7.46 3.96
C ALA A 54 18.13 6.19 4.71
N GLU A 55 19.10 6.35 5.61
CA GLU A 55 19.69 5.29 6.46
C GLU A 55 18.72 4.52 7.39
N ASN A 56 17.39 4.72 7.33
CA ASN A 56 16.48 4.17 8.36
C ASN A 56 15.17 3.54 7.89
N VAL A 57 15.04 3.18 6.61
CA VAL A 57 13.98 2.26 6.20
C VAL A 57 14.58 1.29 5.20
N ASP A 58 14.90 0.09 5.69
CA ASP A 58 15.47 -1.02 4.93
C ASP A 58 14.87 -1.08 3.52
N ALA A 59 15.62 -0.54 2.55
CA ALA A 59 15.24 -0.33 1.16
C ALA A 59 14.85 -1.63 0.44
N LYS A 60 15.02 -2.76 1.12
CA LYS A 60 14.62 -4.09 0.72
C LYS A 60 13.11 -4.35 0.83
N TYR A 61 12.37 -3.55 1.60
CA TYR A 61 10.96 -3.84 1.90
C TYR A 61 9.93 -2.93 1.25
N LEU A 62 10.28 -1.75 0.76
CA LEU A 62 9.30 -0.90 0.08
C LEU A 62 9.69 -0.79 -1.39
N PRO A 63 8.83 -1.22 -2.33
CA PRO A 63 9.15 -1.02 -3.73
C PRO A 63 9.20 0.49 -3.98
N TYR A 64 10.37 1.00 -4.33
CA TYR A 64 10.63 2.35 -4.86
C TYR A 64 9.66 2.77 -5.99
N THR A 65 8.89 1.81 -6.52
CA THR A 65 7.90 1.93 -7.59
C THR A 65 6.46 1.68 -7.13
N ALA A 66 6.14 1.87 -5.85
CA ALA A 66 4.81 1.61 -5.31
C ALA A 66 3.71 2.30 -6.14
N SER A 67 2.72 1.50 -6.55
CA SER A 67 1.57 1.97 -7.32
C SER A 67 0.77 2.97 -6.48
N GLN A 68 0.36 4.05 -7.13
CA GLN A 68 -0.53 5.05 -6.54
C GLN A 68 -1.97 4.75 -6.96
N PHE A 69 -2.90 4.96 -6.04
CA PHE A 69 -4.32 4.75 -6.28
C PHE A 69 -5.11 6.05 -6.10
N GLU A 70 -6.04 6.28 -7.02
CA GLU A 70 -7.19 7.14 -6.79
C GLU A 70 -8.36 6.26 -6.40
N PHE A 71 -9.09 6.63 -5.36
CA PHE A 71 -10.24 5.88 -4.89
C PHE A 71 -11.13 6.78 -4.03
N ASP A 72 -12.35 6.32 -3.80
CA ASP A 72 -13.32 6.94 -2.91
C ASP A 72 -12.80 6.94 -1.47
N ARG A 73 -12.42 8.12 -0.97
CA ARG A 73 -11.82 8.27 0.36
C ARG A 73 -12.79 7.97 1.49
N ASP A 74 -14.10 8.01 1.24
CA ASP A 74 -15.11 7.66 2.24
C ASP A 74 -15.06 6.15 2.57
N LYS A 75 -14.37 5.36 1.74
CA LYS A 75 -14.09 3.94 1.98
C LYS A 75 -12.84 3.68 2.82
N LEU A 76 -12.10 4.70 3.23
CA LEU A 76 -10.92 4.54 4.08
C LEU A 76 -11.20 3.74 5.36
N PRO A 77 -12.27 4.01 6.14
CA PRO A 77 -12.57 3.21 7.32
C PRO A 77 -12.74 1.72 6.98
N ALA A 78 -13.55 1.41 5.97
CA ALA A 78 -13.80 0.04 5.52
C ALA A 78 -12.53 -0.64 4.97
N LEU A 79 -11.63 0.13 4.34
CA LEU A 79 -10.33 -0.37 3.91
C LEU A 79 -9.50 -0.78 5.12
N TYR A 80 -9.39 0.06 6.15
CA TYR A 80 -8.64 -0.28 7.36
C TYR A 80 -9.25 -1.46 8.12
N ASP A 81 -10.58 -1.55 8.21
CA ASP A 81 -11.27 -2.71 8.78
C ASP A 81 -10.89 -4.00 8.03
N TYR A 82 -10.78 -3.94 6.70
CA TYR A 82 -10.31 -5.05 5.89
C TYR A 82 -8.84 -5.38 6.16
N LEU A 83 -7.96 -4.39 6.21
CA LEU A 83 -6.53 -4.60 6.50
C LEU A 83 -6.31 -5.22 7.88
N ASP A 84 -7.13 -4.85 8.87
CA ASP A 84 -7.10 -5.42 10.21
C ASP A 84 -7.56 -6.89 10.26
N SER A 85 -8.28 -7.35 9.23
CA SER A 85 -8.72 -8.75 9.10
C SER A 85 -7.67 -9.68 8.45
N LEU A 86 -6.57 -9.12 7.91
CA LEU A 86 -5.49 -9.85 7.21
C LEU A 86 -4.41 -10.43 8.15
#